data_AF-A0AAE0L8B6-F1
#
_entry.id   AF-A0AAE0L8B6-F1
#
_cell.length_a   1.000
_cell.length_b   1.000
_cell.length_c   1.000
_cell.angle_alpha   90.00
_cell.angle_beta   90.00
_cell.angle_gamma   90.00
#
_symmetry.space_group_name_H-M   'P 1'
#
loop_
_entity.id
_entity.type
_entity.pdbx_description
1 polymer ?
#
loop_
_entity_poly.entity_id
_entity_poly.type
_entity_poly.pdbx_seq_one_letter_code
_entity_poly.pdbx_strand_id
1 'polypeptide(L)'
;MEQAGMPTHHVPLETSHMVHSSNGGPEGITLPPIDGVGHRLPQDWSFEAKTSITNAGHNTKLSDDSRFQSRAEMTAGVTTTMGSEAKTMRALRSKMHQTKNLKAILENTLDKTDYEIGKMQECKERLQTEKERVNNNLEVNLDRRKHRSQRPQRELVHDGAHKQLGNQTTLLQDILSKMDKMIEEVDDSLDHLNKMKWMLAADLADKNSSLELDSKCVDLGLTWPEGETPERELPDNKLAHVPTSWKVQTMQTVELALQQHQEANDMRQKASKIAHNAKLAEKVQYDTVQQALEKRIANITKVRRELELKYQQVDKEIAEGTRTKHKLQESIALKTPPLKITLQRYQTRIQRPDRELVHDEVEHALKEQYESLHACVEALQEQLNQVQRNLDQLERTKGELDADIADKNENLEIEKQCHTMAPPRPKTRGVLLGWHPVQEYHPHREMVCI
;
A
#
# COMPACT_ATOMS: atom_id res chain seq x y z
N MET A 1 18.61 0.66 -73.20
CA MET A 1 19.59 -0.28 -72.62
C MET A 1 18.80 -1.21 -71.73
N GLU A 2 18.09 -2.18 -72.31
CA GLU A 2 18.61 -3.53 -72.61
C GLU A 2 18.94 -4.29 -71.32
N GLN A 3 18.06 -5.22 -70.90
CA GLN A 3 18.07 -6.67 -71.25
C GLN A 3 19.26 -7.37 -70.58
N ALA A 4 19.19 -8.53 -69.94
CA ALA A 4 18.26 -9.67 -69.83
C ALA A 4 18.72 -10.47 -68.55
N GLY A 5 18.07 -11.49 -67.98
CA GLY A 5 16.89 -12.28 -68.26
C GLY A 5 16.87 -13.53 -67.35
N MET A 6 15.66 -13.89 -66.88
CA MET A 6 15.16 -15.24 -66.50
C MET A 6 15.75 -16.03 -65.28
N PRO A 7 15.04 -17.02 -64.70
CA PRO A 7 13.67 -17.49 -64.97
C PRO A 7 12.73 -17.51 -63.75
N THR A 8 11.46 -17.15 -63.99
CA THR A 8 10.32 -17.41 -63.12
C THR A 8 9.88 -18.88 -63.25
N HIS A 9 9.97 -19.67 -62.18
CA HIS A 9 9.31 -20.98 -62.10
C HIS A 9 7.81 -20.79 -61.88
N HIS A 10 7.10 -20.55 -62.98
CA HIS A 10 5.68 -20.84 -63.09
C HIS A 10 5.53 -22.37 -63.10
N VAL A 11 4.95 -22.92 -62.05
CA VAL A 11 4.40 -24.29 -62.09
C VAL A 11 3.07 -24.19 -62.86
N PRO A 12 2.93 -24.85 -64.02
CA PRO A 12 1.65 -24.93 -64.68
C PRO A 12 0.76 -25.89 -63.88
N LEU A 13 -0.36 -25.38 -63.37
CA LEU A 13 -1.54 -26.19 -63.13
C LEU A 13 -2.04 -26.64 -64.51
N GLU A 14 -1.46 -27.72 -65.04
CA GLU A 14 -2.15 -28.49 -66.05
C GLU A 14 -3.31 -29.20 -65.35
N THR A 15 -4.43 -28.51 -65.30
CA THR A 15 -5.76 -29.11 -65.37
C THR A 15 -5.72 -30.13 -66.49
N SER A 16 -5.49 -31.39 -66.13
CA SER A 16 -5.82 -32.53 -66.98
C SER A 16 -7.33 -32.47 -67.15
N HIS A 17 -7.76 -31.76 -68.19
CA HIS A 17 -9.08 -31.94 -68.76
C HIS A 17 -9.15 -33.42 -69.12
N MET A 18 -9.76 -34.20 -68.22
CA MET A 18 -10.40 -35.45 -68.60
C MET A 18 -11.37 -35.07 -69.70
N VAL A 19 -10.90 -35.23 -70.94
CA VAL A 19 -11.73 -35.31 -72.12
C VAL A 19 -12.81 -36.28 -71.74
N HIS A 20 -14.04 -35.78 -71.60
CA HIS A 20 -15.23 -36.58 -71.65
C HIS A 20 -15.13 -37.37 -72.96
N SER A 21 -14.59 -38.58 -72.88
CA SER A 21 -14.80 -39.59 -73.90
C SER A 21 -16.29 -39.83 -73.85
N SER A 22 -16.99 -39.11 -74.71
CA SER A 22 -18.38 -39.34 -75.01
C SER A 22 -18.54 -40.83 -75.19
N ASN A 23 -19.46 -41.42 -74.42
CA ASN A 23 -20.00 -42.76 -74.58
C ASN A 23 -19.96 -43.22 -76.04
N GLY A 24 -18.87 -43.89 -76.42
CA GLY A 24 -18.88 -44.88 -77.47
C GLY A 24 -19.57 -46.09 -76.86
N GLY A 25 -20.90 -46.03 -76.80
CA GLY A 25 -21.70 -47.21 -76.50
C GLY A 25 -21.25 -48.35 -77.40
N PRO A 26 -21.33 -49.61 -76.94
CA PRO A 26 -20.94 -50.73 -77.79
C PRO A 26 -21.79 -50.64 -79.06
N GLU A 27 -21.15 -50.45 -80.21
CA GLU A 27 -21.80 -50.62 -81.50
C GLU A 27 -22.50 -51.97 -81.44
N GLY A 28 -23.83 -51.92 -81.43
CA GLY A 28 -24.66 -53.11 -81.37
C GLY A 28 -24.25 -54.03 -82.51
N ILE A 29 -23.77 -55.21 -82.14
CA ILE A 29 -23.49 -56.28 -83.11
C ILE A 29 -24.83 -56.58 -83.79
N THR A 30 -24.98 -56.02 -84.99
CA THR A 30 -26.12 -56.32 -85.85
C THR A 30 -25.77 -57.66 -86.50
N LEU A 31 -26.28 -58.76 -85.93
CA LEU A 31 -26.24 -60.05 -86.60
C LEU A 31 -27.03 -59.92 -87.92
N PRO A 32 -26.47 -60.33 -89.07
CA PRO A 32 -27.19 -60.25 -90.34
C PRO A 32 -28.47 -61.13 -90.29
N PRO A 33 -29.58 -60.71 -90.91
CA PRO A 33 -30.77 -61.56 -91.03
C PRO A 33 -30.41 -62.83 -91.80
N ILE A 34 -30.64 -63.99 -91.20
CA ILE A 34 -30.51 -65.28 -91.88
C ILE A 34 -31.82 -65.55 -92.59
N ASP A 35 -31.93 -65.15 -93.85
CA ASP A 35 -32.95 -65.67 -94.78
C ASP A 35 -32.32 -65.84 -96.18
N GLY A 36 -32.05 -67.08 -96.55
CA GLY A 36 -31.53 -67.46 -97.87
C GLY A 36 -30.71 -68.75 -97.84
N VAL A 37 -31.31 -69.85 -98.28
CA VAL A 37 -30.74 -71.21 -98.28
C VAL A 37 -29.48 -71.29 -99.15
N GLY A 38 -28.31 -71.16 -98.51
CA GLY A 38 -27.01 -71.55 -99.05
C GLY A 38 -26.38 -72.57 -98.11
N HIS A 39 -26.09 -73.77 -98.58
CA HIS A 39 -25.35 -74.78 -97.81
C HIS A 39 -23.99 -74.20 -97.40
N ARG A 40 -23.80 -73.93 -96.10
CA ARG A 40 -22.52 -73.49 -95.54
C ARG A 40 -21.51 -74.64 -95.57
N LEU A 41 -20.27 -74.38 -96.00
CA LEU A 41 -19.21 -75.37 -95.92
C LEU A 41 -18.79 -75.57 -94.45
N PRO A 42 -18.45 -76.80 -94.00
CA PRO A 42 -17.99 -77.06 -92.63
C PRO A 42 -16.79 -76.21 -92.20
N GLN A 43 -15.97 -75.77 -93.16
CA GLN A 43 -14.83 -74.88 -92.97
C GLN A 43 -15.27 -73.45 -92.60
N ASP A 44 -16.37 -72.94 -93.15
CA ASP A 44 -16.90 -71.60 -92.88
C ASP A 44 -17.59 -71.53 -91.50
N TRP A 45 -18.35 -72.59 -91.14
CA TRP A 45 -18.89 -72.73 -89.77
C TRP A 45 -17.77 -72.91 -88.74
N SER A 46 -16.74 -73.70 -89.06
CA SER A 46 -15.54 -73.85 -88.21
C SER A 46 -14.79 -72.54 -88.03
N PHE A 47 -14.73 -71.70 -89.06
CA PHE A 47 -14.04 -70.41 -89.01
C PHE A 47 -14.85 -69.39 -88.18
N GLU A 48 -16.16 -69.27 -88.41
CA GLU A 48 -17.05 -68.42 -87.60
C GLU A 48 -17.12 -68.86 -86.13
N ALA A 49 -17.18 -70.16 -85.85
CA ALA A 49 -17.15 -70.68 -84.49
C ALA A 49 -15.82 -70.39 -83.79
N LYS A 50 -14.68 -70.53 -84.49
CA LYS A 50 -13.36 -70.12 -83.97
C LYS A 50 -13.28 -68.62 -83.73
N THR A 51 -13.84 -67.80 -84.61
CA THR A 51 -13.90 -66.34 -84.45
C THR A 51 -14.80 -65.94 -83.27
N SER A 52 -15.96 -66.57 -83.10
CA SER A 52 -16.83 -66.34 -81.92
C SER A 52 -16.19 -66.81 -80.62
N ILE A 53 -15.49 -67.94 -80.61
CA ILE A 53 -14.73 -68.41 -79.43
C ILE A 53 -13.58 -67.45 -79.11
N THR A 54 -12.89 -66.95 -80.14
CA THR A 54 -11.81 -65.96 -79.98
C THR A 54 -12.36 -64.63 -79.45
N ASN A 55 -13.50 -64.17 -79.97
CA ASN A 55 -14.19 -62.96 -79.52
C ASN A 55 -14.75 -63.12 -78.10
N ALA A 56 -15.32 -64.29 -77.76
CA ALA A 56 -15.76 -64.59 -76.40
C ALA A 56 -14.58 -64.60 -75.43
N GLY A 57 -13.45 -65.23 -75.80
CA GLY A 57 -12.21 -65.20 -75.03
C GLY A 57 -11.64 -63.79 -74.84
N HIS A 58 -11.72 -62.96 -75.88
CA HIS A 58 -11.35 -61.55 -75.83
C HIS A 58 -12.25 -60.74 -74.89
N ASN A 59 -13.58 -60.91 -74.98
CA ASN A 59 -14.56 -60.22 -74.13
C ASN A 59 -14.49 -60.68 -72.66
N THR A 60 -14.25 -61.98 -72.40
CA THR A 60 -14.02 -62.46 -71.04
C THR A 60 -12.73 -61.90 -70.45
N LYS A 61 -11.66 -61.80 -71.25
CA LYS A 61 -10.41 -61.19 -70.81
C LYS A 61 -10.55 -59.69 -70.53
N LEU A 62 -11.23 -58.94 -71.40
CA LEU A 62 -11.55 -57.52 -71.14
C LEU A 62 -12.40 -57.32 -69.88
N SER A 63 -13.38 -58.21 -69.64
CA SER A 63 -14.17 -58.17 -68.42
C SER A 63 -13.36 -58.54 -67.19
N ASP A 64 -12.44 -59.51 -67.28
CA ASP A 64 -11.50 -59.87 -66.21
C ASP A 64 -10.56 -58.71 -65.89
N ASP A 65 -9.97 -58.09 -66.92
CA ASP A 65 -9.08 -56.94 -66.80
C ASP A 65 -9.82 -55.72 -66.22
N SER A 66 -11.05 -55.44 -66.67
CA SER A 66 -11.89 -54.38 -66.10
C SER A 66 -12.27 -54.65 -64.65
N ARG A 67 -12.67 -55.87 -64.30
CA ARG A 67 -12.95 -56.26 -62.91
C ARG A 67 -11.71 -56.17 -62.03
N PHE A 68 -10.53 -56.55 -62.56
CA PHE A 68 -9.26 -56.44 -61.86
C PHE A 68 -8.88 -54.96 -61.64
N GLN A 69 -8.99 -54.11 -62.66
CA GLN A 69 -8.75 -52.67 -62.58
C GLN A 69 -9.72 -52.01 -61.59
N SER A 70 -11.03 -52.28 -61.68
CA SER A 70 -12.00 -51.75 -60.72
C SER A 70 -11.72 -52.21 -59.30
N ARG A 71 -11.32 -53.47 -59.08
CA ARG A 71 -10.92 -53.96 -57.75
C ARG A 71 -9.65 -53.28 -57.25
N ALA A 72 -8.66 -53.07 -58.12
CA ALA A 72 -7.43 -52.38 -57.79
C ALA A 72 -7.70 -50.91 -57.43
N GLU A 73 -8.54 -50.22 -58.20
CA GLU A 73 -8.96 -48.83 -57.94
C GLU A 73 -9.81 -48.71 -56.68
N MET A 74 -10.76 -49.63 -56.44
CA MET A 74 -11.53 -49.67 -55.20
C MET A 74 -10.62 -49.90 -53.99
N THR A 75 -9.67 -50.84 -54.08
CA THR A 75 -8.74 -51.13 -52.99
C THR A 75 -7.80 -49.95 -52.74
N ALA A 76 -7.24 -49.37 -53.81
CA ALA A 76 -6.39 -48.18 -53.73
C ALA A 76 -7.15 -46.98 -53.13
N GLY A 77 -8.39 -46.77 -53.56
CA GLY A 77 -9.30 -45.77 -53.02
C GLY A 77 -9.55 -45.95 -51.53
N VAL A 78 -9.96 -47.16 -51.11
CA VAL A 78 -10.17 -47.49 -49.69
C VAL A 78 -8.90 -47.27 -48.87
N THR A 79 -7.74 -47.75 -49.33
CA THR A 79 -6.47 -47.57 -48.60
C THR A 79 -6.05 -46.11 -48.51
N THR A 80 -6.30 -45.32 -49.55
CA THR A 80 -5.99 -43.89 -49.57
C THR A 80 -6.90 -43.14 -48.61
N THR A 81 -8.21 -43.39 -48.63
CA THR A 81 -9.19 -42.76 -47.74
C THR A 81 -8.96 -43.14 -46.28
N MET A 82 -8.72 -44.42 -45.99
CA MET A 82 -8.41 -44.87 -44.62
C MET A 82 -7.07 -44.30 -44.15
N GLY A 83 -6.07 -44.24 -45.03
CA GLY A 83 -4.77 -43.65 -44.72
C GLY A 83 -4.83 -42.15 -44.46
N SER A 84 -5.60 -41.40 -45.24
CA SER A 84 -5.84 -39.97 -45.02
C SER A 84 -6.61 -39.72 -43.72
N GLU A 85 -7.63 -40.52 -43.44
CA GLU A 85 -8.42 -40.42 -42.22
C GLU A 85 -7.59 -40.73 -40.96
N ALA A 86 -6.77 -41.78 -41.00
CA ALA A 86 -5.87 -42.10 -39.91
C ALA A 86 -4.87 -40.96 -39.64
N LYS A 87 -4.43 -40.25 -40.70
CA LYS A 87 -3.52 -39.11 -40.59
C LYS A 87 -4.22 -37.89 -40.00
N THR A 88 -5.42 -37.54 -40.46
CA THR A 88 -6.22 -36.41 -39.93
C THR A 88 -6.59 -36.63 -38.47
N MET A 89 -7.09 -37.83 -38.13
CA MET A 89 -7.45 -38.20 -36.76
C MET A 89 -6.24 -38.14 -35.82
N ARG A 90 -5.06 -38.60 -36.27
CA ARG A 90 -3.81 -38.49 -35.48
C ARG A 90 -3.41 -37.03 -35.25
N ALA A 91 -3.50 -36.19 -36.28
CA ALA A 91 -3.19 -34.76 -36.16
C ALA A 91 -4.17 -34.03 -35.22
N LEU A 92 -5.47 -34.32 -35.32
CA LEU A 92 -6.52 -33.78 -34.47
C LEU A 92 -6.28 -34.15 -33.00
N ARG A 93 -6.04 -35.43 -32.71
CA ARG A 93 -5.72 -35.90 -31.34
C ARG A 93 -4.45 -35.25 -30.78
N SER A 94 -3.43 -35.07 -31.60
CA SER A 94 -2.20 -34.37 -31.22
C SER A 94 -2.46 -32.90 -30.86
N LYS A 95 -3.23 -32.18 -31.68
CA LYS A 95 -3.64 -30.80 -31.39
C LYS A 95 -4.46 -30.72 -30.09
N MET A 96 -5.44 -31.61 -29.92
CA MET A 96 -6.26 -31.66 -28.69
C MET A 96 -5.39 -31.87 -27.45
N HIS A 97 -4.38 -32.75 -27.51
CA HIS A 97 -3.44 -32.95 -26.41
C HIS A 97 -2.65 -31.67 -26.09
N GLN A 98 -2.13 -30.97 -27.11
CA GLN A 98 -1.45 -29.69 -26.91
C GLN A 98 -2.36 -28.62 -26.28
N THR A 99 -3.60 -28.51 -26.75
CA THR A 99 -4.59 -27.58 -26.20
C THR A 99 -4.95 -27.92 -24.75
N LYS A 100 -5.08 -29.21 -24.40
CA LYS A 100 -5.28 -29.66 -23.00
C LYS A 100 -4.10 -29.28 -22.10
N ASN A 101 -2.87 -29.44 -22.57
CA ASN A 101 -1.69 -29.07 -21.80
C ASN A 101 -1.64 -27.55 -21.54
N LEU A 102 -1.95 -26.74 -22.55
CA LEU A 102 -2.01 -25.28 -22.40
C LEU A 102 -3.16 -24.83 -21.50
N LYS A 103 -4.32 -25.49 -21.59
CA LYS A 103 -5.44 -25.30 -20.67
C LYS A 103 -5.00 -25.50 -19.21
N ALA A 104 -4.33 -26.61 -18.90
CA ALA A 104 -3.87 -26.91 -17.54
C ALA A 104 -2.87 -25.87 -17.02
N ILE A 105 -1.98 -25.36 -17.88
CA ILE A 105 -1.04 -24.28 -17.53
C ILE A 105 -1.80 -22.99 -17.21
N LEU A 106 -2.79 -22.63 -18.03
CA LEU A 106 -3.64 -21.45 -17.84
C LEU A 106 -4.44 -21.53 -16.54
N GLU A 107 -5.07 -22.67 -16.25
CA GLU A 107 -5.81 -22.91 -14.99
C GLU A 107 -4.91 -22.72 -13.78
N ASN A 108 -3.74 -23.37 -13.75
CA ASN A 108 -2.78 -23.21 -12.65
C ASN A 108 -2.26 -21.77 -12.50
N THR A 109 -2.08 -21.04 -13.62
CA THR A 109 -1.59 -19.66 -13.60
C THR A 109 -2.69 -18.70 -13.12
N LEU A 110 -3.95 -18.98 -13.47
CA LEU A 110 -5.12 -18.24 -13.01
C LEU A 110 -5.30 -18.41 -11.50
N ASP A 111 -5.23 -19.63 -10.99
CA ASP A 111 -5.31 -19.92 -9.54
C ASP A 111 -4.23 -19.19 -8.75
N LYS A 112 -2.99 -19.18 -9.26
CA LYS A 112 -1.88 -18.40 -8.66
C LYS A 112 -2.14 -16.91 -8.71
N THR A 113 -2.70 -16.40 -9.81
CA THR A 113 -3.05 -14.98 -9.92
C THR A 113 -4.11 -14.59 -8.89
N ASP A 114 -5.12 -15.43 -8.69
CA ASP A 114 -6.15 -15.23 -7.67
C ASP A 114 -5.59 -15.24 -6.25
N TYR A 115 -4.67 -16.17 -5.97
CA TYR A 115 -3.94 -16.19 -4.71
C TYR A 115 -3.14 -14.91 -4.47
N GLU A 116 -2.41 -14.43 -5.47
CA GLU A 116 -1.61 -13.20 -5.38
C GLU A 116 -2.48 -11.95 -5.22
N ILE A 117 -3.64 -11.87 -5.90
CA ILE A 117 -4.64 -10.81 -5.70
C ILE A 117 -5.11 -10.80 -4.24
N GLY A 118 -5.50 -11.96 -3.70
CA GLY A 118 -5.94 -12.06 -2.31
C GLY A 118 -4.86 -11.62 -1.31
N LYS A 119 -3.59 -12.00 -1.55
CA LYS A 119 -2.46 -11.57 -0.71
C LYS A 119 -2.17 -10.08 -0.82
N MET A 120 -2.38 -9.49 -1.99
CA MET A 120 -2.19 -8.07 -2.19
C MET A 120 -3.32 -7.25 -1.55
N GLN A 121 -4.57 -7.72 -1.62
CA GLN A 121 -5.70 -7.13 -0.88
C GLN A 121 -5.48 -7.14 0.63
N GLU A 122 -5.03 -8.28 1.19
CA GLU A 122 -4.66 -8.39 2.61
C GLU A 122 -3.56 -7.39 2.99
N CYS A 123 -2.57 -7.18 2.12
CA CYS A 123 -1.51 -6.18 2.31
C CYS A 123 -2.07 -4.75 2.33
N LYS A 124 -2.99 -4.42 1.41
CA LYS A 124 -3.68 -3.12 1.34
C LYS A 124 -4.44 -2.83 2.63
N GLU A 125 -5.28 -3.77 3.08
CA GLU A 125 -6.11 -3.61 4.29
C GLU A 125 -5.24 -3.38 5.53
N ARG A 126 -4.12 -4.11 5.65
CA ARG A 126 -3.15 -3.94 6.74
C ARG A 126 -2.50 -2.55 6.70
N LEU A 127 -2.09 -2.06 5.52
CA LEU A 127 -1.53 -0.72 5.37
C LEU A 127 -2.55 0.37 5.72
N GLN A 128 -3.80 0.23 5.29
CA GLN A 128 -4.88 1.17 5.58
C GLN A 128 -5.20 1.23 7.08
N THR A 129 -5.27 0.07 7.74
CA THR A 129 -5.48 -0.01 9.20
C THR A 129 -4.34 0.66 9.97
N GLU A 130 -3.09 0.43 9.56
CA GLU A 130 -1.93 1.09 10.18
C GLU A 130 -1.90 2.60 9.90
N LYS A 131 -2.29 3.03 8.69
CA LYS A 131 -2.42 4.44 8.34
C LYS A 131 -3.44 5.13 9.24
N GLU A 132 -4.61 4.55 9.44
CA GLU A 132 -5.64 5.09 10.33
C GLU A 132 -5.13 5.21 11.77
N ARG A 133 -4.42 4.19 12.27
CA ARG A 133 -3.76 4.24 13.59
C ARG A 133 -2.77 5.40 13.69
N VAL A 134 -1.93 5.61 12.68
CA VAL A 134 -0.96 6.72 12.64
C VAL A 134 -1.67 8.06 12.57
N ASN A 135 -2.79 8.17 11.83
CA ASN A 135 -3.59 9.38 11.74
C ASN A 135 -4.20 9.76 13.10
N ASN A 136 -4.78 8.80 13.82
CA ASN A 136 -5.30 9.03 15.17
C ASN A 136 -4.19 9.52 16.11
N ASN A 137 -2.99 8.96 16.00
CA ASN A 137 -1.84 9.40 16.79
C ASN A 137 -1.37 10.82 16.42
N LEU A 138 -1.52 11.22 15.15
CA LEU A 138 -1.26 12.60 14.72
C LEU A 138 -2.27 13.58 15.32
N GLU A 139 -3.56 13.26 15.29
CA GLU A 139 -4.62 14.07 15.90
C GLU A 139 -4.38 14.29 17.39
N VAL A 140 -4.10 13.21 18.13
CA VAL A 140 -3.74 13.28 19.56
C VAL A 140 -2.50 14.15 19.78
N ASN A 141 -1.50 14.07 18.91
CA ASN A 141 -0.30 14.91 19.03
C ASN A 141 -0.60 16.41 18.76
N LEU A 142 -1.49 16.71 17.81
CA LEU A 142 -1.95 18.08 17.57
C LEU A 142 -2.74 18.62 18.76
N ASP A 143 -3.61 17.82 19.36
CA ASP A 143 -4.33 18.19 20.58
C ASP A 143 -3.40 18.45 21.76
N ARG A 144 -2.36 17.62 21.93
CA ARG A 144 -1.31 17.83 22.94
C ARG A 144 -0.59 19.15 22.74
N ARG A 145 -0.29 19.53 21.49
CA ARG A 145 0.30 20.84 21.17
C ARG A 145 -0.67 21.98 21.48
N LYS A 146 -1.92 21.86 21.08
CA LYS A 146 -2.98 22.86 21.34
C LYS A 146 -3.19 23.07 22.84
N HIS A 147 -3.24 21.99 23.61
CA HIS A 147 -3.39 22.05 25.06
C HIS A 147 -2.22 22.79 25.71
N ARG A 148 -0.97 22.54 25.27
CA ARG A 148 0.20 23.30 25.74
C ARG A 148 0.22 24.77 25.31
N SER A 149 -0.55 25.17 24.30
CA SER A 149 -0.71 26.59 23.95
C SER A 149 -1.62 27.33 24.93
N GLN A 150 -2.28 26.63 25.86
CA GLN A 150 -3.13 27.21 26.91
C GLN A 150 -2.35 27.59 28.18
N ARG A 151 -1.02 27.39 28.19
CA ARG A 151 -0.17 27.75 29.34
C ARG A 151 -0.29 29.25 29.67
N PRO A 152 -0.14 29.63 30.95
CA PRO A 152 -0.09 31.04 31.36
C PRO A 152 0.92 31.82 30.52
N GLN A 153 0.66 33.11 30.28
CA GLN A 153 1.48 33.93 29.37
C GLN A 153 2.97 33.96 29.77
N ARG A 154 3.28 34.02 31.08
CA ARG A 154 4.67 34.00 31.57
C ARG A 154 5.36 32.64 31.37
N GLU A 155 4.58 31.58 31.20
CA GLU A 155 5.02 30.20 31.03
C GLU A 155 5.04 29.74 29.56
N LEU A 156 4.51 30.57 28.65
CA LEU A 156 4.36 30.25 27.24
C LEU A 156 5.69 30.38 26.49
N VAL A 157 6.54 29.35 26.62
CA VAL A 157 7.87 29.29 26.01
C VAL A 157 8.02 28.15 25.00
N HIS A 158 8.86 28.37 23.99
CA HIS A 158 9.30 27.32 23.04
C HIS A 158 10.40 26.45 23.66
N ASP A 159 9.99 25.54 24.54
CA ASP A 159 10.89 24.60 25.20
C ASP A 159 11.14 23.32 24.38
N GLY A 160 11.99 22.45 24.93
CA GLY A 160 12.35 21.17 24.31
C GLY A 160 11.15 20.24 24.07
N ALA A 161 10.15 20.24 24.95
CA ALA A 161 8.99 19.39 24.78
C ALA A 161 8.07 19.91 23.67
N HIS A 162 7.89 21.23 23.55
CA HIS A 162 7.20 21.82 22.40
C HIS A 162 7.91 21.49 21.07
N LYS A 163 9.24 21.56 21.03
CA LYS A 163 10.04 21.16 19.86
C LYS A 163 9.82 19.68 19.51
N GLN A 164 9.88 18.79 20.48
CA GLN A 164 9.73 17.35 20.22
C GLN A 164 8.32 16.96 19.76
N LEU A 165 7.26 17.63 20.27
CA LEU A 165 5.90 17.45 19.75
C LEU A 165 5.76 17.94 18.30
N GLY A 166 6.45 19.03 17.96
CA GLY A 166 6.57 19.51 16.57
C GLY A 166 7.25 18.48 15.66
N ASN A 167 8.42 17.99 16.06
CA ASN A 167 9.13 16.91 15.35
C ASN A 167 8.26 15.66 15.19
N GLN A 168 7.50 15.28 16.22
CA GLN A 168 6.57 14.16 16.16
C GLN A 168 5.43 14.41 15.15
N THR A 169 4.95 15.65 15.02
CA THR A 169 3.94 16.02 14.02
C THR A 169 4.47 15.78 12.61
N THR A 170 5.67 16.31 12.31
CA THR A 170 6.31 16.15 11.00
C THR A 170 6.59 14.68 10.69
N LEU A 171 7.11 13.91 11.66
CA LEU A 171 7.36 12.48 11.48
C LEU A 171 6.09 11.70 11.13
N LEU A 172 4.99 11.94 11.86
CA LEU A 172 3.73 11.24 11.62
C LEU A 172 3.15 11.61 10.25
N GLN A 173 3.23 12.86 9.83
CA GLN A 173 2.84 13.31 8.49
C GLN A 173 3.68 12.64 7.38
N ASP A 174 5.01 12.54 7.58
CA ASP A 174 5.91 11.87 6.64
C ASP A 174 5.59 10.36 6.53
N ILE A 175 5.25 9.71 7.65
CA ILE A 175 4.82 8.30 7.67
C ILE A 175 3.52 8.14 6.89
N LEU A 176 2.52 8.99 7.13
CA LEU A 176 1.24 8.95 6.42
C LEU A 176 1.43 9.10 4.91
N SER A 177 2.22 10.09 4.48
CA SER A 177 2.51 10.29 3.06
C SER A 177 3.21 9.09 2.42
N LYS A 178 4.11 8.41 3.14
CA LYS A 178 4.75 7.17 2.66
C LYS A 178 3.77 6.00 2.56
N MET A 179 2.85 5.88 3.53
CA MET A 179 1.82 4.84 3.49
C MET A 179 0.82 5.08 2.36
N ASP A 180 0.44 6.34 2.11
CA ASP A 180 -0.44 6.71 1.00
C ASP A 180 0.14 6.31 -0.36
N LYS A 181 1.39 6.70 -0.61
CA LYS A 181 2.09 6.31 -1.84
C LYS A 181 2.19 4.79 -1.99
N MET A 182 2.45 4.07 -0.89
CA MET A 182 2.52 2.61 -0.93
C MET A 182 1.14 1.98 -1.20
N ILE A 183 0.05 2.56 -0.69
CA ILE A 183 -1.31 2.09 -0.97
C ILE A 183 -1.66 2.32 -2.44
N GLU A 184 -1.30 3.47 -3.01
CA GLU A 184 -1.47 3.77 -4.44
C GLU A 184 -0.69 2.78 -5.32
N GLU A 185 0.59 2.53 -5.02
CA GLU A 185 1.39 1.52 -5.73
C GLU A 185 0.76 0.10 -5.63
N VAL A 186 0.20 -0.26 -4.47
CA VAL A 186 -0.50 -1.54 -4.25
C VAL A 186 -1.79 -1.62 -5.07
N ASP A 187 -2.53 -0.53 -5.19
CA ASP A 187 -3.74 -0.44 -6.00
C ASP A 187 -3.44 -0.58 -7.49
N ASP A 188 -2.41 0.09 -7.98
CA ASP A 188 -1.93 -0.09 -9.34
C ASP A 188 -1.55 -1.56 -9.59
N SER A 189 -0.80 -2.19 -8.67
CA SER A 189 -0.42 -3.60 -8.80
C SER A 189 -1.63 -4.55 -8.83
N LEU A 190 -2.67 -4.27 -8.04
CA LEU A 190 -3.94 -5.00 -8.05
C LEU A 190 -4.65 -4.88 -9.40
N ASP A 191 -4.68 -3.69 -10.00
CA ASP A 191 -5.29 -3.47 -11.31
C ASP A 191 -4.56 -4.25 -12.41
N HIS A 192 -3.22 -4.28 -12.37
CA HIS A 192 -2.41 -5.09 -13.28
C HIS A 192 -2.69 -6.59 -13.11
N LEU A 193 -2.75 -7.10 -11.88
CA LEU A 193 -3.08 -8.50 -11.59
C LEU A 193 -4.50 -8.87 -12.07
N ASN A 194 -5.50 -7.99 -11.85
CA ASN A 194 -6.86 -8.20 -12.35
C ASN A 194 -6.93 -8.22 -13.87
N LYS A 195 -6.15 -7.38 -14.55
CA LYS A 195 -6.02 -7.41 -16.00
C LYS A 195 -5.39 -8.72 -16.49
N MET A 196 -4.34 -9.20 -15.83
CA MET A 196 -3.72 -10.50 -16.14
C MET A 196 -4.71 -11.65 -15.93
N LYS A 197 -5.47 -11.63 -14.83
CA LYS A 197 -6.55 -12.59 -14.56
C LYS A 197 -7.56 -12.64 -15.70
N TRP A 198 -8.02 -11.48 -16.17
CA TRP A 198 -8.96 -11.40 -17.28
C TRP A 198 -8.38 -11.97 -18.59
N MET A 199 -7.13 -11.63 -18.92
CA MET A 199 -6.46 -12.14 -20.12
C MET A 199 -6.29 -13.67 -20.10
N LEU A 200 -5.87 -14.22 -18.95
CA LEU A 200 -5.74 -15.67 -18.76
C LEU A 200 -7.09 -16.38 -18.84
N ALA A 201 -8.14 -15.80 -18.25
CA ALA A 201 -9.50 -16.36 -18.29
C ALA A 201 -10.09 -16.33 -19.71
N ALA A 202 -9.85 -15.27 -20.47
CA ALA A 202 -10.27 -15.18 -21.87
C ALA A 202 -9.57 -16.24 -22.73
N ASP A 203 -8.24 -16.39 -22.59
CA ASP A 203 -7.48 -17.42 -23.31
C ASP A 203 -7.96 -18.83 -22.91
N LEU A 204 -8.23 -19.06 -21.63
CA LEU A 204 -8.77 -20.33 -21.14
C LEU A 204 -10.16 -20.63 -21.73
N ALA A 205 -11.03 -19.64 -21.88
CA ALA A 205 -12.34 -19.79 -22.52
C ALA A 205 -12.20 -20.19 -24.00
N ASP A 206 -11.28 -19.56 -24.73
CA ASP A 206 -10.98 -19.91 -26.13
C ASP A 206 -10.45 -21.33 -26.26
N LYS A 207 -9.56 -21.76 -25.35
CA LYS A 207 -9.04 -23.15 -25.33
C LYS A 207 -10.14 -24.16 -25.01
N ASN A 208 -11.07 -23.85 -24.10
CA ASN A 208 -12.23 -24.70 -23.81
C ASN A 208 -13.16 -24.85 -25.02
N SER A 209 -13.50 -23.74 -25.68
CA SER A 209 -14.31 -23.75 -26.90
C SER A 209 -13.65 -24.55 -28.03
N SER A 210 -12.33 -24.36 -28.23
CA SER A 210 -11.54 -25.10 -29.21
C SER A 210 -11.53 -26.61 -28.92
N LEU A 211 -11.39 -27.02 -27.65
CA LEU A 211 -11.44 -28.42 -27.25
C LEU A 211 -12.83 -29.04 -27.44
N GLU A 212 -13.90 -28.29 -27.19
CA GLU A 212 -15.27 -28.76 -27.41
C GLU A 212 -15.52 -29.02 -28.90
N LEU A 213 -15.11 -28.09 -29.77
CA LEU A 213 -15.20 -28.24 -31.22
C LEU A 213 -14.35 -29.41 -31.72
N ASP A 214 -13.09 -29.51 -31.28
CA ASP A 214 -12.21 -30.61 -31.67
C ASP A 214 -12.74 -31.97 -31.17
N SER A 215 -13.39 -32.02 -30.00
CA SER A 215 -14.06 -33.24 -29.51
C SER A 215 -15.21 -33.66 -30.42
N LYS A 216 -16.09 -32.72 -30.79
CA LYS A 216 -17.18 -32.98 -31.75
C LYS A 216 -16.64 -33.52 -33.08
N CYS A 217 -15.53 -32.97 -33.56
CA CYS A 217 -14.86 -33.46 -34.77
C CYS A 217 -14.33 -34.90 -34.65
N VAL A 218 -13.88 -35.32 -33.45
CA VAL A 218 -13.48 -36.72 -33.21
C VAL A 218 -14.72 -37.64 -33.14
N ASP A 219 -15.83 -37.14 -32.60
CA ASP A 219 -17.08 -37.89 -32.44
C ASP A 219 -17.83 -38.07 -33.78
N LEU A 220 -17.63 -37.15 -34.73
CA LEU A 220 -18.06 -37.29 -36.12
C LEU A 220 -17.27 -38.44 -36.78
N GLY A 221 -17.84 -39.64 -36.77
CA GLY A 221 -17.27 -40.83 -37.42
C GLY A 221 -17.34 -40.79 -38.96
N LEU A 222 -17.04 -41.92 -39.59
CA LEU A 222 -17.02 -42.08 -41.06
C LEU A 222 -18.42 -42.15 -41.73
N THR A 223 -19.50 -42.05 -40.95
CA THR A 223 -20.87 -42.23 -41.45
C THR A 223 -21.64 -40.91 -41.38
N TRP A 224 -22.01 -40.40 -42.55
CA TRP A 224 -22.87 -39.24 -42.69
C TRP A 224 -24.35 -39.69 -42.69
N PRO A 225 -25.28 -39.00 -42.00
CA PRO A 225 -26.69 -39.33 -42.03
C PRO A 225 -27.26 -39.30 -43.45
N GLU A 226 -27.98 -40.35 -43.83
CA GLU A 226 -28.58 -40.47 -45.15
C GLU A 226 -29.68 -39.41 -45.33
N GLY A 227 -29.49 -38.47 -46.27
CA GLY A 227 -30.45 -37.40 -46.58
C GLY A 227 -30.07 -35.98 -46.13
N GLU A 228 -28.96 -35.80 -45.41
CA GLU A 228 -28.43 -34.47 -45.10
C GLU A 228 -27.47 -34.01 -46.20
N THR A 229 -27.71 -32.85 -46.81
CA THR A 229 -26.71 -32.18 -47.67
C THR A 229 -25.94 -31.16 -46.84
N PRO A 230 -24.59 -31.08 -46.93
CA PRO A 230 -23.83 -30.04 -46.24
C PRO A 230 -24.29 -28.65 -46.72
N GLU A 231 -25.11 -27.97 -45.93
CA GLU A 231 -25.66 -26.66 -46.27
C GLU A 231 -24.66 -25.57 -45.89
N ARG A 232 -23.51 -25.51 -46.58
CA ARG A 232 -22.63 -24.33 -46.57
C ARG A 232 -21.60 -24.37 -47.69
N GLU A 233 -21.57 -23.33 -48.53
CA GLU A 233 -20.36 -22.98 -49.27
C GLU A 233 -19.23 -22.70 -48.25
N LEU A 234 -18.05 -23.26 -48.52
CA LEU A 234 -16.86 -23.01 -47.71
C LEU A 234 -16.61 -21.49 -47.69
N PRO A 235 -16.58 -20.84 -46.52
CA PRO A 235 -16.28 -19.41 -46.46
C PRO A 235 -14.92 -19.15 -47.10
N ASP A 236 -14.82 -18.06 -47.85
CA ASP A 236 -13.56 -17.56 -48.38
C ASP A 236 -12.55 -17.47 -47.22
N ASN A 237 -11.38 -18.08 -47.44
CA ASN A 237 -10.41 -18.50 -46.44
C ASN A 237 -10.15 -17.46 -45.32
N LYS A 238 -10.80 -17.62 -44.16
CA LYS A 238 -10.54 -16.82 -42.94
C LYS A 238 -9.37 -17.37 -42.09
N LEU A 239 -8.33 -17.97 -42.70
CA LEU A 239 -7.15 -18.42 -41.97
C LEU A 239 -6.18 -17.25 -41.72
N ALA A 240 -6.43 -16.49 -40.64
CA ALA A 240 -5.65 -15.31 -40.32
C ALA A 240 -4.45 -15.53 -39.37
N HIS A 241 -4.18 -16.75 -38.85
CA HIS A 241 -3.03 -16.96 -37.95
C HIS A 241 -2.27 -18.28 -38.18
N VAL A 242 -0.93 -18.17 -38.13
CA VAL A 242 0.01 -19.30 -38.22
C VAL A 242 -0.19 -20.23 -37.01
N PRO A 243 -0.26 -21.57 -37.16
CA PRO A 243 -0.47 -22.52 -36.06
C PRO A 243 0.53 -22.44 -34.90
N THR A 244 1.72 -21.86 -35.09
CA THR A 244 2.70 -21.65 -34.00
C THR A 244 2.37 -20.42 -33.15
N SER A 245 1.60 -19.47 -33.69
CA SER A 245 1.30 -18.16 -33.09
C SER A 245 0.53 -18.26 -31.78
N TRP A 246 -0.47 -19.15 -31.70
CA TRP A 246 -1.37 -19.20 -30.53
C TRP A 246 -0.70 -19.83 -29.30
N LYS A 247 0.12 -20.87 -29.48
CA LYS A 247 0.90 -21.45 -28.37
C LYS A 247 1.88 -20.43 -27.80
N VAL A 248 2.57 -19.69 -28.68
CA VAL A 248 3.52 -18.64 -28.29
C VAL A 248 2.79 -17.53 -27.53
N GLN A 249 1.63 -17.07 -28.01
CA GLN A 249 0.83 -16.04 -27.34
C GLN A 249 0.33 -16.47 -25.95
N THR A 250 -0.15 -17.70 -25.79
CA THR A 250 -0.54 -18.25 -24.48
C THR A 250 0.66 -18.29 -23.54
N MET A 251 1.82 -18.77 -24.00
CA MET A 251 3.04 -18.84 -23.17
C MET A 251 3.56 -17.46 -22.79
N GLN A 252 3.53 -16.48 -23.70
CA GLN A 252 3.88 -15.09 -23.39
C GLN A 252 2.95 -14.48 -22.34
N THR A 253 1.65 -14.74 -22.43
CA THR A 253 0.67 -14.27 -21.43
C THR A 253 0.96 -14.86 -20.04
N VAL A 254 1.27 -16.16 -19.99
CA VAL A 254 1.66 -16.84 -18.74
C VAL A 254 2.96 -16.28 -18.17
N GLU A 255 3.97 -16.02 -19.00
CA GLU A 255 5.24 -15.43 -18.58
C GLU A 255 5.05 -14.03 -17.97
N LEU A 256 4.26 -13.18 -18.62
CA LEU A 256 3.90 -11.87 -18.09
C LEU A 256 3.16 -11.95 -16.75
N ALA A 257 2.25 -12.92 -16.59
CA ALA A 257 1.55 -13.13 -15.32
C ALA A 257 2.52 -13.53 -14.20
N LEU A 258 3.46 -14.44 -14.47
CA LEU A 258 4.47 -14.86 -13.49
C LEU A 258 5.42 -13.71 -13.11
N GLN A 259 5.79 -12.85 -14.06
CA GLN A 259 6.54 -11.64 -13.77
C GLN A 259 5.75 -10.72 -12.83
N GLN A 260 4.46 -10.50 -13.12
CA GLN A 260 3.59 -9.68 -12.28
C GLN A 260 3.44 -10.26 -10.86
N HIS A 261 3.40 -11.59 -10.71
CA HIS A 261 3.38 -12.24 -9.39
C HIS A 261 4.63 -11.93 -8.58
N GLN A 262 5.81 -11.96 -9.22
CA GLN A 262 7.07 -11.62 -8.56
C GLN A 262 7.10 -10.15 -8.12
N GLU A 263 6.70 -9.23 -9.02
CA GLU A 263 6.61 -7.81 -8.72
C GLU A 263 5.63 -7.53 -7.56
N ALA A 264 4.48 -8.20 -7.54
CA ALA A 264 3.51 -8.14 -6.45
C ALA A 264 4.11 -8.63 -5.13
N ASN A 265 4.88 -9.73 -5.14
CA ASN A 265 5.54 -10.22 -3.94
C ASN A 265 6.59 -9.23 -3.40
N ASP A 266 7.41 -8.66 -4.28
CA ASP A 266 8.43 -7.67 -3.90
C ASP A 266 7.78 -6.40 -3.33
N MET A 267 6.64 -6.00 -3.90
CA MET A 267 5.85 -4.89 -3.40
C MET A 267 5.30 -5.14 -1.99
N ARG A 268 4.78 -6.34 -1.69
CA ARG A 268 4.37 -6.69 -0.32
C ARG A 268 5.53 -6.66 0.67
N GLN A 269 6.72 -7.09 0.25
CA GLN A 269 7.92 -6.98 1.10
C GLN A 269 8.32 -5.52 1.35
N LYS A 270 8.21 -4.65 0.33
CA LYS A 270 8.42 -3.21 0.47
C LYS A 270 7.41 -2.58 1.45
N ALA A 271 6.13 -2.90 1.30
CA ALA A 271 5.06 -2.47 2.20
C ALA A 271 5.32 -2.89 3.66
N SER A 272 5.72 -4.15 3.87
CA SER A 272 6.13 -4.67 5.18
C SER A 272 7.25 -3.86 5.83
N LYS A 273 8.31 -3.58 5.06
CA LYS A 273 9.44 -2.78 5.53
C LYS A 273 9.02 -1.36 5.90
N ILE A 274 8.17 -0.72 5.10
CA ILE A 274 7.65 0.63 5.37
C ILE A 274 6.84 0.62 6.68
N ALA A 275 5.90 -0.31 6.85
CA ALA A 275 5.09 -0.42 8.05
C ALA A 275 5.95 -0.70 9.30
N HIS A 276 6.97 -1.55 9.17
CA HIS A 276 7.91 -1.85 10.26
C HIS A 276 8.74 -0.63 10.65
N ASN A 277 9.35 0.05 9.67
CA ASN A 277 10.17 1.24 9.91
C ASN A 277 9.35 2.39 10.49
N ALA A 278 8.10 2.55 10.06
CA ALA A 278 7.16 3.52 10.62
C ALA A 278 6.94 3.27 12.12
N LYS A 279 6.63 2.03 12.52
CA LYS A 279 6.44 1.68 13.95
C LYS A 279 7.71 1.91 14.78
N LEU A 280 8.88 1.62 14.23
CA LEU A 280 10.14 1.85 14.92
C LEU A 280 10.41 3.35 15.11
N ALA A 281 10.27 4.15 14.06
CA ALA A 281 10.47 5.59 14.11
C ALA A 281 9.48 6.26 15.08
N GLU A 282 8.21 5.85 15.02
CA GLU A 282 7.17 6.33 15.92
C GLU A 282 7.49 6.02 17.40
N LYS A 283 7.98 4.81 17.69
CA LYS A 283 8.38 4.43 19.05
C LYS A 283 9.53 5.29 19.58
N VAL A 284 10.57 5.48 18.77
CA VAL A 284 11.73 6.29 19.17
C VAL A 284 11.31 7.74 19.43
N GLN A 285 10.48 8.30 18.55
CA GLN A 285 9.99 9.66 18.72
C GLN A 285 9.02 9.79 19.90
N TYR A 286 8.16 8.80 20.12
CA TYR A 286 7.30 8.71 21.30
C TYR A 286 8.14 8.79 22.58
N ASP A 287 9.15 7.92 22.72
CA ASP A 287 10.01 7.86 23.91
C ASP A 287 10.74 9.21 24.12
N THR A 288 11.19 9.84 23.03
CA THR A 288 11.85 11.15 23.06
C THR A 288 10.92 12.26 23.57
N VAL A 289 9.65 12.26 23.12
CA VAL A 289 8.64 13.23 23.57
C VAL A 289 8.29 13.02 25.04
N GLN A 290 8.11 11.77 25.48
CA GLN A 290 7.81 11.50 26.89
C GLN A 290 8.93 11.96 27.81
N GLN A 291 10.18 11.63 27.48
CA GLN A 291 11.33 12.07 28.27
C GLN A 291 11.44 13.61 28.32
N ALA A 292 11.13 14.30 27.22
CA ALA A 292 11.13 15.76 27.20
C ALA A 292 10.05 16.36 28.11
N LEU A 293 8.85 15.76 28.14
CA LEU A 293 7.75 16.16 29.02
C LEU A 293 8.06 15.86 30.49
N GLU A 294 8.54 14.66 30.79
CA GLU A 294 8.96 14.27 32.15
C GLU A 294 10.03 15.24 32.70
N LYS A 295 11.03 15.58 31.89
CA LYS A 295 12.05 16.56 32.25
C LYS A 295 11.45 17.95 32.49
N ARG A 296 10.49 18.38 31.68
CA ARG A 296 9.80 19.67 31.85
C ARG A 296 9.00 19.69 33.15
N ILE A 297 8.22 18.64 33.43
CA ILE A 297 7.44 18.46 34.67
C ILE A 297 8.36 18.51 35.89
N ALA A 298 9.49 17.79 35.86
CA ALA A 298 10.47 17.78 36.94
C ALA A 298 11.06 19.18 37.18
N ASN A 299 11.41 19.90 36.11
CA ASN A 299 11.94 21.26 36.20
C ASN A 299 10.93 22.25 36.78
N ILE A 300 9.68 22.25 36.31
CA ILE A 300 8.62 23.12 36.85
C ILE A 300 8.40 22.82 38.33
N THR A 301 8.33 21.53 38.70
CA THR A 301 8.14 21.10 40.08
C THR A 301 9.28 21.59 40.99
N LYS A 302 10.52 21.53 40.50
CA LYS A 302 11.70 22.02 41.22
C LYS A 302 11.61 23.54 41.45
N VAL A 303 11.38 24.31 40.38
CA VAL A 303 11.32 25.78 40.47
C VAL A 303 10.16 26.22 41.35
N ARG A 304 8.98 25.60 41.23
CA ARG A 304 7.84 25.88 42.11
C ARG A 304 8.19 25.68 43.58
N ARG A 305 8.87 24.58 43.93
CA ARG A 305 9.31 24.33 45.32
C ARG A 305 10.29 25.41 45.79
N GLU A 306 11.21 25.85 44.94
CA GLU A 306 12.14 26.94 45.28
C GLU A 306 11.39 28.27 45.52
N LEU A 307 10.37 28.57 44.71
CA LEU A 307 9.49 29.74 44.91
C LEU A 307 8.70 29.64 46.22
N GLU A 308 8.10 28.48 46.52
CA GLU A 308 7.37 28.23 47.78
C GLU A 308 8.28 28.43 49.01
N LEU A 309 9.53 27.98 48.95
CA LEU A 309 10.52 28.20 50.02
C LEU A 309 10.86 29.68 50.18
N LYS A 310 11.04 30.40 49.07
CA LYS A 310 11.30 31.85 49.11
C LYS A 310 10.10 32.64 49.60
N TYR A 311 8.90 32.25 49.22
CA TYR A 311 7.66 32.82 49.75
C TYR A 311 7.60 32.70 51.27
N GLN A 312 7.87 31.50 51.82
CA GLN A 312 7.91 31.28 53.27
C GLN A 312 9.01 32.11 53.97
N GLN A 313 10.16 32.31 53.32
CA GLN A 313 11.24 33.14 53.85
C GLN A 313 10.80 34.61 53.92
N VAL A 314 10.21 35.14 52.85
CA VAL A 314 9.70 36.52 52.80
C VAL A 314 8.57 36.74 53.81
N ASP A 315 7.66 35.76 53.96
CA ASP A 315 6.57 35.84 54.92
C ASP A 315 7.06 35.93 56.38
N LYS A 316 8.11 35.17 56.72
CA LYS A 316 8.78 35.27 58.02
C LYS A 316 9.43 36.65 58.23
N GLU A 317 10.14 37.16 57.23
CA GLU A 317 10.77 38.49 57.29
C GLU A 317 9.72 39.60 57.49
N ILE A 318 8.56 39.51 56.81
CA ILE A 318 7.44 40.44 57.03
C ILE A 318 6.97 40.40 58.48
N ALA A 319 6.79 39.20 59.05
CA ALA A 319 6.39 39.05 60.45
C ALA A 319 7.41 39.65 61.43
N GLU A 320 8.71 39.46 61.17
CA GLU A 320 9.80 40.03 61.98
C GLU A 320 9.91 41.55 61.84
N GLY A 321 9.83 42.07 60.61
CA GLY A 321 9.77 43.50 60.33
C GLY A 321 8.56 44.18 60.98
N THR A 322 7.40 43.53 60.99
CA THR A 322 6.18 44.04 61.64
C THR A 322 6.35 44.12 63.16
N ARG A 323 6.97 43.11 63.78
CA ARG A 323 7.31 43.15 65.21
C ARG A 323 8.29 44.28 65.53
N THR A 324 9.29 44.48 64.66
CA THR A 324 10.29 45.55 64.82
C THR A 324 9.66 46.93 64.69
N LYS A 325 8.78 47.12 63.71
CA LYS A 325 7.95 48.34 63.55
C LYS A 325 7.18 48.65 64.83
N HIS A 326 6.49 47.67 65.41
CA HIS A 326 5.73 47.86 66.66
C HIS A 326 6.63 48.29 67.83
N LYS A 327 7.79 47.63 68.02
CA LYS A 327 8.75 47.99 69.08
C LYS A 327 9.31 49.41 68.91
N LEU A 328 9.58 49.83 67.67
CA LEU A 328 10.03 51.20 67.39
C LEU A 328 8.94 52.22 67.73
N GLN A 329 7.69 51.96 67.34
CA GLN A 329 6.55 52.80 67.67
C GLN A 329 6.35 52.93 69.19
N GLU A 330 6.46 51.83 69.93
CA GLU A 330 6.39 51.82 71.39
C GLU A 330 7.53 52.63 72.03
N SER A 331 8.77 52.46 71.55
CA SER A 331 9.93 53.21 72.03
C SER A 331 9.79 54.72 71.79
N ILE A 332 9.30 55.13 70.61
CA ILE A 332 8.99 56.53 70.30
C ILE A 332 7.90 57.05 71.23
N ALA A 333 6.82 56.30 71.43
CA ALA A 333 5.72 56.68 72.31
C ALA A 333 6.19 56.86 73.78
N LEU A 334 7.10 56.00 74.26
CA LEU A 334 7.68 56.11 75.60
C LEU A 334 8.59 57.33 75.77
N LYS A 335 9.35 57.71 74.73
CA LYS A 335 10.31 58.83 74.77
C LYS A 335 9.71 60.19 74.43
N THR A 336 8.53 60.23 73.80
CA THR A 336 7.86 61.48 73.42
C THR A 336 7.42 62.32 74.63
N PRO A 337 6.79 61.76 75.69
CA PRO A 337 6.45 62.54 76.89
C PRO A 337 7.65 63.18 77.60
N PRO A 338 8.75 62.47 77.93
CA PRO A 338 9.89 63.10 78.59
C PRO A 338 10.55 64.16 77.71
N LEU A 339 10.63 63.98 76.38
CA LEU A 339 11.11 65.02 75.45
C LEU A 339 10.29 66.31 75.56
N LYS A 340 8.95 66.20 75.54
CA LYS A 340 8.04 67.35 75.68
C LYS A 340 8.18 68.03 77.04
N ILE A 341 8.31 67.26 78.12
CA ILE A 341 8.49 67.80 79.48
C ILE A 341 9.82 68.55 79.59
N THR A 342 10.93 67.99 79.09
CA THR A 342 12.24 68.65 79.11
C THR A 342 12.23 69.93 78.27
N LEU A 343 11.61 69.91 77.08
CA LEU A 343 11.42 71.12 76.27
C LEU A 343 10.61 72.19 77.02
N GLN A 344 9.47 71.82 77.61
CA GLN A 344 8.63 72.75 78.37
C GLN A 344 9.38 73.33 79.58
N ARG A 345 10.16 72.51 80.30
CA ARG A 345 11.00 72.95 81.43
C ARG A 345 12.05 73.96 80.95
N TYR A 346 12.73 73.67 79.84
CA TYR A 346 13.71 74.57 79.24
C TYR A 346 13.07 75.90 78.82
N GLN A 347 11.96 75.85 78.06
CA GLN A 347 11.20 77.02 77.60
C GLN A 347 10.66 77.89 78.74
N THR A 348 10.24 77.28 79.84
CA THR A 348 9.76 78.01 81.02
C THR A 348 10.93 78.73 81.71
N ARG A 349 12.08 78.07 81.80
CA ARG A 349 13.27 78.59 82.51
C ARG A 349 13.96 79.75 81.76
N ILE A 350 13.85 79.81 80.43
CA ILE A 350 14.37 80.95 79.63
C ILE A 350 13.48 82.21 79.69
N GLN A 351 12.33 82.15 80.37
CA GLN A 351 11.45 83.31 80.61
C GLN A 351 11.76 84.04 81.93
N ARG A 352 12.83 83.67 82.62
CA ARG A 352 13.27 84.37 83.84
C ARG A 352 13.55 85.85 83.54
N PRO A 353 13.23 86.78 84.46
CA PRO A 353 13.52 88.21 84.30
C PRO A 353 15.02 88.46 84.07
N ASP A 354 15.37 89.51 83.30
CA ASP A 354 16.73 89.79 82.82
C ASP A 354 17.84 89.68 83.88
N ARG A 355 17.58 90.11 85.12
CA ARG A 355 18.57 90.07 86.20
C ARG A 355 18.92 88.65 86.66
N GLU A 356 17.99 87.71 86.51
CA GLU A 356 18.10 86.30 86.93
C GLU A 356 18.28 85.36 85.71
N LEU A 357 18.38 85.91 84.50
CA LEU A 357 18.61 85.19 83.27
C LEU A 357 20.12 84.92 83.10
N VAL A 358 20.58 83.88 83.79
CA VAL A 358 21.98 83.42 83.77
C VAL A 358 22.07 81.99 83.26
N HIS A 359 23.14 81.72 82.49
CA HIS A 359 23.53 80.38 82.05
C HIS A 359 24.12 79.60 83.21
N ASP A 360 23.26 78.83 83.85
CA ASP A 360 23.60 77.98 84.99
C ASP A 360 23.60 76.49 84.61
N GLU A 361 24.07 75.66 85.53
CA GLU A 361 24.21 74.21 85.34
C GLU A 361 22.88 73.54 84.97
N VAL A 362 21.76 74.02 85.53
CA VAL A 362 20.42 73.46 85.26
C VAL A 362 19.96 73.79 83.85
N GLU A 363 20.21 75.01 83.37
CA GLU A 363 19.93 75.37 81.98
C GLU A 363 20.74 74.50 81.01
N HIS A 364 22.05 74.34 81.25
CA HIS A 364 22.91 73.49 80.43
C HIS A 364 22.42 72.04 80.41
N ALA A 365 22.13 71.46 81.58
CA ALA A 365 21.65 70.09 81.70
C ALA A 365 20.29 69.86 81.03
N LEU A 366 19.35 70.82 81.11
CA LEU A 366 18.07 70.74 80.40
C LEU A 366 18.23 70.81 78.89
N LYS A 367 19.12 71.67 78.40
CA LYS A 367 19.43 71.78 76.97
C LYS A 367 20.07 70.49 76.44
N GLU A 368 21.07 69.97 77.13
CA GLU A 368 21.74 68.71 76.77
C GLU A 368 20.77 67.52 76.80
N GLN A 369 19.92 67.43 77.84
CA GLN A 369 18.89 66.41 77.93
C GLN A 369 17.88 66.52 76.78
N TYR A 370 17.47 67.74 76.43
CA TYR A 370 16.56 67.98 75.30
C TYR A 370 17.20 67.52 73.98
N GLU A 371 18.42 67.98 73.68
CA GLU A 371 19.15 67.64 72.46
C GLU A 371 19.36 66.12 72.34
N SER A 372 19.74 65.46 73.44
CA SER A 372 19.91 64.00 73.49
C SER A 372 18.60 63.24 73.25
N LEU A 373 17.51 63.62 73.93
CA LEU A 373 16.20 62.99 73.74
C LEU A 373 15.64 63.25 72.34
N HIS A 374 15.82 64.45 71.82
CA HIS A 374 15.38 64.84 70.47
C HIS A 374 16.10 64.00 69.42
N ALA A 375 17.43 63.95 69.47
CA ALA A 375 18.23 63.14 68.56
C ALA A 375 17.87 61.65 68.65
N CYS A 376 17.58 61.13 69.85
CA CYS A 376 17.14 59.76 70.04
C CYS A 376 15.78 59.48 69.37
N VAL A 377 14.80 60.37 69.54
CA VAL A 377 13.47 60.24 68.91
C VAL A 377 13.58 60.36 67.39
N GLU A 378 14.36 61.32 66.86
CA GLU A 378 14.61 61.45 65.42
C GLU A 378 15.25 60.19 64.83
N ALA A 379 16.28 59.65 65.48
CA ALA A 379 16.92 58.43 65.05
C ALA A 379 15.95 57.23 65.02
N LEU A 380 15.09 57.09 66.03
CA LEU A 380 14.06 56.04 66.07
C LEU A 380 13.01 56.23 64.97
N GLN A 381 12.61 57.47 64.68
CA GLN A 381 11.66 57.79 63.63
C GLN A 381 12.22 57.47 62.24
N GLU A 382 13.50 57.76 61.99
CA GLU A 382 14.17 57.40 60.74
C GLU A 382 14.24 55.87 60.56
N GLN A 383 14.59 55.13 61.63
CA GLN A 383 14.57 53.67 61.59
C GLN A 383 13.15 53.12 61.34
N LEU A 384 12.13 53.72 61.93
CA LEU A 384 10.73 53.33 61.69
C LEU A 384 10.34 53.53 60.21
N ASN A 385 10.70 54.67 59.63
CA ASN A 385 10.46 54.95 58.21
C ASN A 385 11.21 53.96 57.31
N GLN A 386 12.46 53.60 57.66
CA GLN A 386 13.22 52.60 56.94
C GLN A 386 12.57 51.21 57.00
N VAL A 387 12.15 50.76 58.18
CA VAL A 387 11.45 49.48 58.35
C VAL A 387 10.14 49.46 57.57
N GLN A 388 9.38 50.56 57.56
CA GLN A 388 8.15 50.65 56.77
C GLN A 388 8.43 50.48 55.27
N ARG A 389 9.43 51.19 54.73
CA ARG A 389 9.82 51.05 53.31
C ARG A 389 10.21 49.61 52.97
N ASN A 390 10.95 48.95 53.85
CA ASN A 390 11.36 47.55 53.67
C ASN A 390 10.15 46.60 53.69
N LEU A 391 9.20 46.80 54.60
CA LEU A 391 7.96 46.02 54.66
C LEU A 391 7.14 46.17 53.38
N ASP A 392 6.93 47.40 52.90
CA ASP A 392 6.19 47.65 51.67
C ASP A 392 6.84 46.93 50.47
N GLN A 393 8.19 46.89 50.44
CA GLN A 393 8.91 46.16 49.40
C GLN A 393 8.73 44.65 49.51
N LEU A 394 8.81 44.09 50.73
CA LEU A 394 8.62 42.67 50.96
C LEU A 394 7.19 42.22 50.61
N GLU A 395 6.17 43.03 50.91
CA GLU A 395 4.78 42.75 50.55
C GLU A 395 4.58 42.68 49.03
N ARG A 396 5.21 43.60 48.26
CA ARG A 396 5.20 43.54 46.80
C ARG A 396 5.87 42.27 46.29
N THR A 397 7.07 41.96 46.78
CA THR A 397 7.79 40.73 46.41
C THR A 397 7.00 39.47 46.76
N LYS A 398 6.30 39.45 47.90
CA LYS A 398 5.40 38.35 48.27
C LYS A 398 4.28 38.16 47.25
N GLY A 399 3.64 39.25 46.81
CA GLY A 399 2.61 39.20 45.76
C GLY A 399 3.13 38.72 44.41
N GLU A 400 4.34 39.13 44.03
CA GLU A 400 5.00 38.65 42.80
C GLU A 400 5.31 37.15 42.86
N LEU A 401 5.81 36.66 44.00
CA LEU A 401 6.07 35.24 44.23
C LEU A 401 4.78 34.40 44.20
N ASP A 402 3.70 34.90 44.81
CA ASP A 402 2.40 34.22 44.82
C ASP A 402 1.83 34.07 43.39
N ALA A 403 1.90 35.14 42.60
CA ALA A 403 1.50 35.10 41.20
C ALA A 403 2.34 34.11 40.37
N ASP A 404 3.67 34.06 40.58
CA ASP A 404 4.54 33.10 39.89
C ASP A 404 4.24 31.65 40.32
N ILE A 405 3.97 31.40 41.61
CA ILE A 405 3.56 30.07 42.08
C ILE A 405 2.23 29.63 41.45
N ALA A 406 1.26 30.53 41.30
CA ALA A 406 0.00 30.25 40.63
C ALA A 406 0.21 29.86 39.16
N ASP A 407 1.01 30.64 38.42
CA ASP A 407 1.37 30.34 37.02
C ASP A 407 2.09 28.98 36.90
N LYS A 408 3.02 28.66 37.83
CA LYS A 408 3.72 27.37 37.86
C LYS A 408 2.79 26.20 38.14
N ASN A 409 1.78 26.38 39.00
CA ASN A 409 0.80 25.33 39.31
C ASN A 409 -0.09 25.03 38.11
N GLU A 410 -0.60 26.06 37.44
CA GLU A 410 -1.41 25.88 36.23
C GLU A 410 -0.58 25.23 35.11
N ASN A 411 0.65 25.71 34.87
CA ASN A 411 1.55 25.10 33.88
C ASN A 411 1.84 23.64 34.20
N LEU A 412 2.11 23.30 35.47
CA LEU A 412 2.37 21.92 35.87
C LEU A 412 1.19 21.00 35.56
N GLU A 413 -0.04 21.47 35.77
CA GLU A 413 -1.25 20.70 35.47
C GLU A 413 -1.40 20.46 33.97
N ILE A 414 -1.21 21.50 33.15
CA ILE A 414 -1.23 21.38 31.68
C ILE A 414 -0.17 20.39 31.18
N GLU A 415 1.05 20.43 31.73
CA GLU A 415 2.13 19.54 31.33
C GLU A 415 1.84 18.08 31.73
N LYS A 416 1.25 17.84 32.91
CA LYS A 416 0.80 16.51 33.34
C LYS A 416 -0.33 15.98 32.45
N GLN A 417 -1.33 16.80 32.16
CA GLN A 417 -2.43 16.43 31.27
C GLN A 417 -1.89 16.09 29.87
N CYS A 418 -1.04 16.95 29.30
CA CYS A 418 -0.37 16.71 28.02
C CYS A 418 0.46 15.41 27.99
N HIS A 419 1.11 15.06 29.10
CA HIS A 419 1.81 13.78 29.25
C HIS A 419 0.84 12.59 29.25
N THR A 420 -0.27 12.68 29.98
CA THR A 420 -1.29 11.60 30.05
C THR A 420 -2.12 11.40 28.78
N MET A 421 -2.30 12.45 27.97
CA MET A 421 -2.98 12.38 26.67
C MET A 421 -2.23 11.53 25.63
N ALA A 422 -1.01 11.08 25.92
CA ALA A 422 -0.21 10.35 24.96
C ALA A 422 -0.89 9.04 24.52
N PRO A 423 -0.82 8.70 23.22
CA PRO A 423 -1.35 7.43 22.74
C PRO A 423 -0.55 6.25 23.32
N PRO A 424 -1.08 5.02 23.29
CA PRO A 424 -0.34 3.85 23.74
C PRO A 424 1.02 3.74 23.04
N ARG A 425 2.08 3.50 23.82
CA ARG A 425 3.44 3.33 23.29
C ARG A 425 3.44 2.25 22.19
N PRO A 426 3.94 2.54 20.96
CA PRO A 426 3.95 1.58 19.88
C PRO A 426 4.68 0.28 20.24
N LYS A 427 4.00 -0.86 20.09
CA LYS A 427 4.57 -2.19 20.34
C LYS A 427 5.39 -2.63 19.13
N THR A 428 6.70 -2.78 19.29
CA THR A 428 7.59 -3.28 18.23
C THR A 428 7.88 -4.78 18.30
N ARG A 429 7.50 -5.46 19.40
CA ARG A 429 7.72 -6.90 19.59
C ARG A 429 6.53 -7.68 19.03
N GLY A 430 6.74 -8.45 17.96
CA GLY A 430 5.72 -9.33 17.34
C GLY A 430 5.46 -9.12 15.84
N VAL A 431 5.98 -8.05 15.22
CA VAL A 431 5.67 -7.74 13.81
C VAL A 431 6.30 -8.72 12.82
N LEU A 432 7.40 -9.41 13.17
CA LEU A 432 7.99 -10.41 12.30
C LEU A 432 7.14 -11.69 12.15
N LEU A 433 6.23 -11.98 13.09
CA LEU A 433 5.36 -13.18 13.01
C LEU A 433 4.15 -12.98 12.09
N GLY A 434 3.65 -11.75 11.95
CA GLY A 434 2.52 -11.42 11.09
C GLY A 434 2.91 -11.06 9.65
N TRP A 435 4.19 -10.78 9.42
CA TRP A 435 4.76 -10.40 8.13
C TRP A 435 5.83 -11.41 7.68
N HIS A 436 5.59 -12.69 7.98
CA HIS A 436 6.45 -13.74 7.43
C HIS A 436 6.38 -13.69 5.90
N PRO A 437 7.53 -13.86 5.20
CA PRO A 437 7.50 -14.22 3.79
C PRO A 437 6.58 -15.42 3.68
N VAL A 438 5.58 -15.31 2.80
CA VAL A 438 4.71 -16.43 2.47
C VAL A 438 5.62 -17.60 2.10
N GLN A 439 5.50 -18.72 2.83
CA GLN A 439 6.12 -19.98 2.42
C GLN A 439 5.73 -20.21 0.96
N GLU A 440 6.73 -20.38 0.11
CA GLU A 440 6.54 -20.67 -1.31
C GLU A 440 5.39 -21.67 -1.48
N TYR A 441 4.40 -21.30 -2.29
CA TYR A 441 3.36 -22.22 -2.70
C TYR A 441 4.05 -23.39 -3.42
N HIS A 442 4.14 -24.54 -2.76
CA HIS A 442 4.51 -25.81 -3.38
C HIS A 442 3.22 -26.49 -3.83
N PRO A 443 2.80 -26.36 -5.10
CA PRO A 443 1.79 -27.27 -5.63
C PRO A 443 2.39 -28.67 -5.61
N HIS A 444 1.56 -29.66 -5.29
CA HIS A 444 1.91 -31.07 -5.36
C HIS A 444 2.74 -31.36 -6.62
N ARG A 445 3.99 -31.82 -6.41
CA ARG A 445 4.82 -32.43 -7.44
C ARG A 445 4.09 -33.66 -7.96
N GLU A 446 3.31 -33.52 -9.02
CA GLU A 446 3.16 -34.59 -9.97
C GLU A 446 4.21 -34.41 -11.06
N MET A 447 5.15 -35.35 -11.07
CA MET A 447 6.18 -35.50 -12.09
C MET A 447 5.51 -35.62 -13.47
N VAL A 448 5.56 -34.55 -14.26
CA VAL A 448 5.50 -34.66 -15.70
C VAL A 448 6.94 -34.79 -16.19
N CYS A 449 7.39 -36.04 -16.33
CA CYS A 449 8.58 -36.36 -17.11
C CYS A 449 8.33 -35.99 -18.57
N ILE A 450 9.27 -35.26 -19.16
CA ILE A 450 9.37 -34.94 -20.59
C ILE A 450 9.64 -36.21 -21.38
#